data_AF-A0A6P1TAD5-F1
#
_entry.id   AF-A0A6P1TAD5-F1
#
_cell.length_a   1.000
_cell.length_b   1.000
_cell.length_c   1.000
_cell.angle_alpha   90.00
_cell.angle_beta   90.00
_cell.angle_gamma   90.00
#
_symmetry.space_group_name_H-M   'P 1'
#
loop_
_entity.id
_entity.type
_entity.pdbx_description
1 polymer ?
#
loop_
_entity_poly.entity_id
_entity_poly.type
_entity_poly.pdbx_seq_one_letter_code
_entity_poly.pdbx_strand_id
1 'polypeptide(L)'
;MKKLVRIDPKSGRYIDIDPKKLARDAKSLEAFVRKNIDPANDSLGVYSELLPLCKQVADQRRNTAIPLEDLPLRYPFREGLMPQGLAALYSEFSATITGTPLDVIHIVDVNGAPHAEVEFED
;
A
#
# COMPACT_ATOMS: atom_id res chain seq x y z
N MET A 1 0.93 -6.41 -17.39
CA MET A 1 2.26 -6.83 -17.89
C MET A 1 3.11 -7.45 -16.79
N LYS A 2 3.79 -8.58 -17.08
CA LYS A 2 4.74 -9.20 -16.14
C LYS A 2 6.05 -8.42 -16.06
N LYS A 3 6.59 -8.26 -14.85
CA LYS A 3 7.86 -7.58 -14.56
C LYS A 3 8.67 -8.34 -13.52
N LEU A 4 9.99 -8.24 -13.63
CA LEU A 4 10.89 -8.61 -12.54
C LEU A 4 11.00 -7.46 -11.55
N VAL A 5 10.64 -7.71 -10.30
CA VAL A 5 10.72 -6.74 -9.20
C VAL A 5 11.78 -7.16 -8.20
N ARG A 6 12.52 -6.18 -7.66
CA ARG A 6 13.51 -6.44 -6.61
C ARG A 6 12.80 -6.79 -5.30
N ILE A 7 13.42 -7.68 -4.52
CA ILE A 7 12.97 -8.08 -3.19
C ILE A 7 13.99 -7.61 -2.15
N ASP A 8 13.52 -7.15 -1.00
CA ASP A 8 14.36 -6.94 0.16
C ASP A 8 14.71 -8.31 0.79
N PRO A 9 15.98 -8.73 0.80
CA PRO A 9 16.39 -10.02 1.33
C PRO A 9 16.12 -10.19 2.82
N LYS A 10 15.93 -9.11 3.58
CA LYS A 10 15.66 -9.18 5.02
C LYS A 10 14.20 -9.44 5.32
N SER A 11 13.30 -8.73 4.64
CA SER A 11 11.87 -8.77 4.92
C SER A 11 11.07 -9.64 3.96
N GLY A 12 11.64 -10.03 2.81
CA GLY A 12 10.93 -10.74 1.75
C GLY A 12 9.91 -9.88 0.99
N ARG A 13 9.87 -8.56 1.25
CA ARG A 13 8.95 -7.61 0.61
C ARG A 13 9.50 -7.13 -0.72
N TYR A 14 8.60 -6.74 -1.63
CA TYR A 14 9.01 -6.07 -2.85
C TYR A 14 9.56 -4.68 -2.54
N ILE A 15 10.67 -4.34 -3.19
CA ILE A 15 11.20 -2.97 -3.22
C ILE A 15 10.47 -2.19 -4.31
N ASP A 16 10.25 -2.81 -5.48
CA ASP A 16 9.52 -2.21 -6.60
C ASP A 16 8.04 -2.58 -6.52
N ILE A 17 7.17 -1.58 -6.64
CA ILE A 17 5.72 -1.75 -6.52
C ILE A 17 5.01 -1.24 -7.76
N ASP A 18 3.80 -1.72 -8.02
CA ASP A 18 2.98 -1.28 -9.13
C ASP A 18 2.37 0.11 -8.86
N PRO A 19 2.84 1.19 -9.53
CA PRO A 19 2.34 2.53 -9.30
C PRO A 19 0.89 2.71 -9.77
N LYS A 20 0.41 1.93 -10.73
CA LYS A 20 -0.95 2.03 -11.27
C LYS A 20 -1.96 1.42 -10.32
N LYS A 21 -1.71 0.18 -9.90
CA LYS A 21 -2.49 -0.46 -8.83
C LYS A 21 -2.50 0.40 -7.57
N LEU A 22 -1.33 0.88 -7.15
CA LEU A 22 -1.21 1.72 -5.97
C LEU A 22 -2.04 3.00 -6.08
N ALA A 23 -2.00 3.70 -7.23
CA ALA A 23 -2.82 4.89 -7.47
C ALA A 23 -4.33 4.59 -7.50
N ARG A 24 -4.73 3.43 -8.03
CA ARG A 24 -6.13 2.97 -8.01
C ARG A 24 -6.61 2.73 -6.58
N ASP A 25 -5.84 1.99 -5.78
CA ASP A 25 -6.16 1.70 -4.38
C ASP A 25 -6.21 3.00 -3.56
N ALA A 26 -5.28 3.93 -3.79
CA ALA A 26 -5.27 5.25 -3.16
C ALA A 26 -6.52 6.07 -3.47
N LYS A 27 -6.97 6.10 -4.73
CA LYS A 27 -8.19 6.80 -5.15
C LYS A 27 -9.44 6.20 -4.51
N SER A 28 -9.54 4.88 -4.47
CA SER A 28 -10.65 4.18 -3.81
C SER A 28 -10.71 4.50 -2.32
N LEU A 29 -9.56 4.49 -1.66
CA LEU A 29 -9.42 4.81 -0.24
C LEU A 29 -9.79 6.27 0.05
N GLU A 30 -9.25 7.22 -0.74
CA GLU A 30 -9.58 8.64 -0.64
C GLU A 30 -11.08 8.88 -0.84
N ALA A 31 -11.68 8.28 -1.88
CA ALA A 31 -13.11 8.43 -2.16
C ALA A 31 -13.97 7.89 -1.00
N PHE A 32 -13.58 6.76 -0.41
CA PHE A 32 -14.27 6.20 0.75
C PHE A 32 -14.19 7.13 1.96
N VAL A 33 -13.00 7.60 2.32
CA VAL A 33 -12.79 8.51 3.46
C VAL A 33 -13.63 9.77 3.30
N ARG A 34 -13.57 10.40 2.12
CA ARG A 34 -14.32 11.63 1.82
C ARG A 34 -15.83 11.46 1.89
N LYS A 35 -16.33 10.27 1.55
CA LYS A 35 -17.76 9.98 1.53
C LYS A 35 -18.32 9.57 2.90
N ASN A 36 -17.55 8.82 3.68
CA ASN A 36 -18.08 8.09 4.84
C ASN A 36 -17.53 8.56 6.19
N ILE A 37 -16.47 9.35 6.22
CA ILE A 37 -15.88 9.87 7.45
C ILE A 37 -16.20 11.35 7.56
N ASP A 38 -16.82 11.74 8.67
CA ASP A 38 -17.05 13.13 9.04
C ASP A 38 -15.75 13.74 9.59
N PRO A 39 -15.14 14.74 8.92
CA PRO A 39 -13.91 15.36 9.40
C PRO A 39 -14.03 15.98 10.79
N ALA A 40 -15.22 16.42 11.20
CA ALA A 40 -15.45 17.02 12.51
C ALA A 40 -15.43 16.00 13.65
N ASN A 41 -15.64 14.71 13.32
CA ASN A 41 -15.76 13.61 14.27
C ASN A 41 -14.73 12.49 13.99
N ASP A 42 -13.62 12.82 13.34
CA ASP A 42 -12.55 11.89 12.98
C ASP A 42 -11.55 11.70 14.12
N SER A 43 -11.95 10.92 15.13
CA SER A 43 -11.14 10.66 16.34
C SER A 43 -9.84 9.90 16.07
N LEU A 44 -9.72 9.23 14.94
CA LEU A 44 -8.53 8.47 14.53
C LEU A 44 -7.60 9.29 13.63
N GLY A 45 -7.97 10.53 13.27
CA GLY A 45 -7.18 11.37 12.38
C GLY A 45 -7.00 10.79 10.98
N VAL A 46 -7.97 9.99 10.49
CA VAL A 46 -7.94 9.38 9.17
C VAL A 46 -7.72 10.42 8.07
N TYR A 47 -8.39 11.57 8.14
CA TYR A 47 -8.21 12.68 7.22
C TYR A 47 -6.79 13.22 7.22
N SER A 48 -6.23 13.49 8.41
CA SER A 48 -4.90 14.09 8.55
C SER A 48 -3.77 13.13 8.23
N GLU A 49 -3.94 11.83 8.49
CA GLU A 49 -2.88 10.85 8.30
C GLU A 49 -2.94 10.17 6.93
N LEU A 50 -4.13 9.78 6.46
CA LEU A 50 -4.28 8.92 5.29
C LEU A 50 -4.37 9.69 3.98
N LEU A 51 -5.14 10.78 3.95
CA LEU A 51 -5.36 11.53 2.70
C LEU A 51 -4.09 12.17 2.11
N PRO A 52 -3.15 12.73 2.90
CA PRO A 52 -1.90 13.23 2.34
C PRO A 52 -1.11 12.14 1.62
N LEU A 53 -1.07 10.93 2.19
CA LEU A 53 -0.39 9.79 1.59
C LEU A 53 -1.10 9.33 0.31
N CYS A 54 -2.43 9.20 0.33
CA CYS A 54 -3.21 8.87 -0.86
C CYS A 54 -2.96 9.86 -2.00
N LYS A 55 -2.92 11.16 -1.70
CA LYS A 55 -2.65 12.20 -2.71
C LYS A 55 -1.23 12.10 -3.29
N GLN A 56 -0.22 11.95 -2.44
CA GLN A 56 1.18 11.81 -2.90
C GLN A 56 1.36 10.63 -3.85
N VAL A 57 0.67 9.54 -3.54
CA VAL A 57 0.67 8.30 -4.32
C VAL A 57 -0.11 8.45 -5.63
N ALA A 58 -1.30 9.06 -5.59
CA ALA A 58 -2.15 9.27 -6.75
C ALA A 58 -1.47 10.14 -7.84
N ASP A 59 -0.59 11.05 -7.43
CA ASP A 59 0.26 11.86 -8.31
C ASP A 59 1.40 11.03 -8.97
N GLN A 60 1.39 9.69 -8.85
CA GLN A 60 2.30 8.70 -9.45
C GLN A 60 3.79 8.92 -9.16
N ARG A 61 4.10 9.59 -8.04
CA ARG A 61 5.49 9.91 -7.69
C ARG A 61 6.25 8.74 -7.05
N ARG A 62 5.59 7.60 -6.81
CA ARG A 62 6.15 6.48 -6.04
C ARG A 62 6.02 5.16 -6.79
N ASN A 63 7.17 4.54 -7.03
CA ASN A 63 7.32 3.19 -7.58
C ASN A 63 8.13 2.28 -6.64
N THR A 64 8.51 2.76 -5.46
CA THR A 64 9.21 2.00 -4.44
C THR A 64 8.39 1.88 -3.16
N ALA A 65 8.44 0.70 -2.54
CA ALA A 65 7.79 0.43 -1.27
C ALA A 65 8.26 1.35 -0.15
N ILE A 66 7.37 1.58 0.82
CA ILE A 66 7.72 2.18 2.11
C ILE A 66 7.82 1.10 3.20
N PRO A 67 8.60 1.34 4.27
CA PRO A 67 8.58 0.49 5.45
C PRO A 67 7.19 0.38 6.09
N LEU A 68 6.91 -0.75 6.74
CA LEU A 68 5.63 -1.01 7.40
C LEU A 68 5.41 -0.07 8.60
N GLU A 69 6.49 0.34 9.26
CA GLU A 69 6.50 1.29 10.37
C GLU A 69 6.11 2.70 9.96
N ASP A 70 6.27 3.07 8.69
CA ASP A 70 5.92 4.38 8.15
C ASP A 70 4.45 4.45 7.71
N LEU A 71 3.70 3.35 7.79
CA LEU A 71 2.27 3.35 7.46
C LEU A 71 1.44 4.11 8.51
N PRO A 72 0.66 5.13 8.09
CA PRO A 72 -0.26 5.82 8.98
C PRO A 72 -1.36 4.87 9.46
N LEU A 73 -1.95 5.11 10.63
CA LEU A 73 -3.06 4.30 11.16
C LEU A 73 -2.77 2.79 11.33
N ARG A 74 -1.50 2.35 11.32
CA ARG A 74 -1.13 0.95 11.50
C ARG A 74 -1.66 0.36 12.81
N TYR A 75 -1.58 1.11 13.90
CA TYR A 75 -2.09 0.66 15.20
C TYR A 75 -3.63 0.53 15.20
N PRO A 76 -4.42 1.57 14.83
CA PRO A 76 -5.87 1.42 14.66
C PRO A 76 -6.29 0.24 13.77
N PHE A 77 -5.57 -0.01 12.67
CA PHE A 77 -5.83 -1.16 11.80
C PHE A 77 -5.59 -2.50 12.52
N ARG A 78 -4.45 -2.66 13.20
CA ARG A 78 -4.10 -3.89 13.93
C ARG A 78 -5.09 -4.21 15.04
N GLU A 79 -5.56 -3.20 15.76
CA GLU A 79 -6.51 -3.36 16.87
C GLU A 79 -7.97 -3.47 16.41
N GLY A 80 -8.24 -3.46 15.09
CA GLY A 80 -9.60 -3.55 14.56
C GLY A 80 -10.47 -2.33 14.86
N LEU A 81 -9.85 -1.17 15.09
CA LEU A 81 -10.52 0.08 15.46
C LEU A 81 -10.95 0.90 14.24
N MET A 82 -10.60 0.46 13.03
CA MET A 82 -10.94 1.18 11.80
C MET A 82 -12.47 1.25 11.60
N PRO A 83 -12.99 2.37 11.07
CA PRO A 83 -14.38 2.46 10.63
C PRO A 83 -14.77 1.30 9.70
N GLN A 84 -16.01 0.87 9.80
CA GLN A 84 -16.54 -0.23 8.99
C GLN A 84 -16.32 0.04 7.50
N GLY A 85 -15.81 -0.95 6.77
CA GLY A 85 -15.50 -0.83 5.33
C GLY A 85 -14.14 -0.20 5.02
N LEU A 86 -13.57 0.62 5.90
CA LEU A 86 -12.25 1.22 5.68
C LEU A 86 -11.14 0.17 5.74
N ALA A 87 -11.24 -0.79 6.66
CA ALA A 87 -10.20 -1.80 6.90
C ALA A 87 -9.85 -2.60 5.65
N ALA A 88 -10.84 -3.01 4.83
CA ALA A 88 -10.59 -3.77 3.61
C ALA A 88 -9.80 -2.95 2.57
N LEU A 89 -10.25 -1.71 2.32
CA LEU A 89 -9.57 -0.79 1.40
C LEU A 89 -8.17 -0.43 1.88
N TYR A 90 -8.02 -0.19 3.18
CA TYR A 90 -6.73 0.09 3.79
C TYR A 90 -5.79 -1.11 3.69
N SER A 91 -6.30 -2.34 3.87
CA SER A 91 -5.51 -3.58 3.72
C SER A 91 -4.91 -3.69 2.32
N GLU A 92 -5.72 -3.55 1.27
CA GLU A 92 -5.25 -3.62 -0.13
C GLU A 92 -4.21 -2.54 -0.45
N PHE A 93 -4.49 -1.30 -0.04
CA PHE A 93 -3.56 -0.18 -0.19
C PHE A 93 -2.24 -0.44 0.56
N SER A 94 -2.33 -0.88 1.82
CA SER A 94 -1.17 -1.13 2.69
C SER A 94 -0.28 -2.25 2.14
N ALA A 95 -0.87 -3.32 1.61
CA ALA A 95 -0.14 -4.41 0.99
C ALA A 95 0.66 -3.92 -0.22
N THR A 96 0.02 -3.16 -1.11
CA THR A 96 0.65 -2.61 -2.31
C THR A 96 1.77 -1.62 -1.95
N ILE A 97 1.51 -0.63 -1.08
CA ILE A 97 2.48 0.44 -0.79
C ILE A 97 3.70 -0.05 -0.01
N THR A 98 3.57 -1.14 0.74
CA THR A 98 4.68 -1.74 1.51
C THR A 98 5.33 -2.94 0.83
N GLY A 99 4.96 -3.20 -0.43
CA GLY A 99 5.47 -4.34 -1.19
C GLY A 99 5.19 -5.69 -0.52
N THR A 100 4.07 -5.82 0.20
CA THR A 100 3.70 -7.09 0.83
C THR A 100 3.25 -8.08 -0.25
N PRO A 101 3.91 -9.24 -0.39
CA PRO A 101 3.41 -10.31 -1.25
C PRO A 101 2.07 -10.84 -0.69
N LEU A 102 1.03 -10.84 -1.53
CA LEU A 102 -0.27 -11.42 -1.17
C LEU A 102 -0.35 -12.91 -1.50
N ASP A 103 0.47 -13.36 -2.45
CA ASP A 103 0.56 -14.74 -2.92
C ASP A 103 1.96 -15.30 -2.69
N VAL A 104 2.08 -16.63 -2.77
CA VAL A 104 3.38 -17.30 -2.76
C VAL A 104 4.17 -16.88 -3.99
N ILE A 105 5.37 -16.35 -3.77
CA ILE A 105 6.25 -15.89 -4.85
C ILE A 105 7.44 -16.80 -5.04
N HIS A 106 7.80 -16.97 -6.32
CA HIS A 106 9.04 -17.61 -6.69
C HIS A 106 10.16 -16.56 -6.78
N ILE A 107 11.17 -16.71 -5.93
CA ILE A 107 12.32 -15.81 -5.89
C ILE A 107 13.42 -16.37 -6.79
N VAL A 108 13.91 -15.52 -7.69
CA VAL A 108 15.04 -15.81 -8.58
C VAL A 108 16.20 -14.86 -8.26
N ASP A 109 17.43 -15.37 -8.36
CA ASP A 109 18.62 -14.53 -8.26
C ASP A 109 18.93 -13.89 -9.61
N VAL A 110 19.09 -12.56 -9.62
CA VAL A 110 19.54 -11.81 -10.79
C VAL A 110 20.78 -11.03 -10.38
N ASN A 111 21.95 -11.51 -10.79
CA ASN A 111 23.26 -10.90 -10.49
C ASN A 111 23.52 -10.69 -8.98
N GLY A 112 23.14 -11.66 -8.14
CA GLY A 112 23.34 -11.60 -6.69
C GLY A 112 22.27 -10.80 -5.93
N ALA A 113 21.18 -10.42 -6.60
CA ALA A 113 20.05 -9.73 -5.98
C ALA A 113 18.75 -10.52 -6.16
N PRO A 114 17.95 -10.73 -5.10
CA PRO A 114 16.70 -11.48 -5.19
C PRO A 114 15.62 -10.66 -5.90
N HIS A 115 14.94 -11.31 -6.84
CA HIS A 115 13.82 -10.76 -7.61
C HIS A 115 12.65 -11.73 -7.64
N ALA A 116 11.45 -11.25 -7.93
CA ALA A 116 10.29 -12.07 -8.28
C ALA A 116 9.64 -11.57 -9.57
N GLU A 117 9.02 -12.49 -10.31
CA GLU A 117 8.15 -12.12 -11.43
C GLU A 117 6.75 -11.78 -10.90
N VAL A 118 6.29 -10.56 -11.15
CA VAL A 118 5.01 -10.03 -10.66
C VAL A 118 4.25 -9.38 -11.80
N GLU A 119 2.93 -9.52 -11.80
CA GLU A 119 2.05 -8.87 -12.77
C GLU A 119 1.71 -7.45 -12.31
N PHE A 120 2.01 -6.46 -13.17
CA PHE A 120 1.67 -5.06 -12.98
C PHE A 120 0.50 -4.69 -13.88
N GLU A 121 -0.33 -3.75 -13.46
CA GLU A 121 -1.37 -3.12 -14.28
C GLU A 121 -0.72 -2.38 -15.48
N ASP A 122 -1.39 -2.49 -16.63
CA ASP A 122 -0.89 -1.98 -17.93
C ASP A 122 -1.11 -0.50 -18.17
#